data_AF-A0AAU6H5W6-F1
#
_entry.id   AF-A0AAU6H5W6-F1
#
_cell.length_a   1.000
_cell.length_b   1.000
_cell.length_c   1.000
_cell.angle_alpha   90.00
_cell.angle_beta   90.00
_cell.angle_gamma   90.00
#
_symmetry.space_group_name_H-M   'P 1'
#
loop_
_entity.id
_entity.type
_entity.pdbx_description
1 polymer ?
#
loop_
_entity_poly.entity_id
_entity_poly.type
_entity_poly.pdbx_seq_one_letter_code
_entity_poly.pdbx_strand_id
1 'polypeptide(L)'
;MAIPRSTAAKWSVPAVAAGVLLVGCSASLDVGRTDPKLSAEKLATTVSEKLARTTGRPKPDISCPEDLAGKVGTTTRCELTASDGSTLGVTVTVTSVEGEQINFDIKADETASPAPN
;
A
#
# COMPACT_ATOMS: atom_id res chain seq x y z
N MET A 1 30.14 51.40 -2.47
CA MET A 1 30.72 52.35 -3.44
C MET A 1 30.21 51.98 -4.83
N ALA A 2 29.88 52.98 -5.65
CA ALA A 2 29.34 52.90 -7.02
C ALA A 2 27.81 52.69 -7.15
N ILE A 3 27.13 53.84 -7.17
CA ILE A 3 25.87 54.06 -7.87
C ILE A 3 26.21 54.25 -9.37
N PRO A 4 25.40 53.76 -10.31
CA PRO A 4 25.15 54.53 -11.52
C PRO A 4 23.68 54.94 -11.61
N ARG A 5 23.52 56.26 -11.65
CA ARG A 5 22.33 57.00 -12.06
C ARG A 5 22.41 57.12 -13.58
N SER A 6 21.37 56.73 -14.32
CA SER A 6 21.04 57.22 -15.67
C SER A 6 19.68 56.65 -16.08
N THR A 7 18.62 57.45 -15.95
CA THR A 7 17.93 58.23 -17.00
C THR A 7 16.70 57.51 -17.54
N ALA A 8 15.57 58.07 -17.16
CA ALA A 8 14.22 57.90 -17.66
C ALA A 8 14.11 57.43 -19.13
N ALA A 9 13.40 56.34 -19.34
CA ALA A 9 12.59 56.14 -20.54
C ALA A 9 11.28 55.47 -20.11
N LYS A 10 10.27 56.32 -19.92
CA LYS A 10 8.85 55.95 -19.85
C LYS A 10 8.50 55.21 -21.14
N TRP A 11 8.01 53.97 -21.05
CA TRP A 11 6.84 53.54 -21.80
C TRP A 11 6.35 52.12 -21.44
N SER A 12 5.06 52.07 -21.10
CA SER A 12 4.09 51.02 -21.46
C SER A 12 4.15 49.66 -20.73
N VAL A 13 3.20 49.53 -19.80
CA VAL A 13 2.69 48.32 -19.12
C VAL A 13 1.89 47.48 -20.16
N PRO A 14 1.96 46.13 -20.19
CA PRO A 14 1.23 45.30 -19.24
C PRO A 14 2.05 44.21 -18.55
N ALA A 15 1.74 44.04 -17.26
CA ALA A 15 2.16 42.93 -16.44
C ALA A 15 1.58 41.61 -16.97
N VAL A 16 2.46 40.65 -17.27
CA VAL A 16 2.10 39.23 -17.33
C VAL A 16 3.03 38.53 -16.34
N ALA A 17 2.56 38.43 -15.10
CA ALA A 17 3.16 37.58 -14.09
C ALA A 17 2.76 36.13 -14.41
N ALA A 18 3.59 35.42 -15.19
CA ALA A 18 3.52 33.97 -15.27
C ALA A 18 4.24 33.38 -14.04
N GLY A 19 3.57 33.46 -12.89
CA GLY A 19 3.98 32.78 -11.67
C GLY A 19 3.70 31.30 -11.78
N VAL A 20 4.75 30.49 -11.72
CA VAL A 20 4.70 29.03 -11.59
C VAL A 20 4.00 28.69 -10.28
N LEU A 21 2.84 28.01 -10.35
CA LEU A 21 2.36 27.17 -9.27
C LEU A 21 2.41 25.74 -9.78
N LEU A 22 3.51 25.05 -9.44
CA LEU A 22 3.53 23.60 -9.37
C LEU A 22 2.43 23.22 -8.36
N VAL A 23 1.24 22.90 -8.85
CA VAL A 23 0.23 22.19 -8.07
C VAL A 23 0.75 20.76 -7.90
N GLY A 24 1.73 20.61 -7.00
CA GLY A 24 1.97 19.34 -6.35
C GLY A 24 0.75 19.09 -5.49
N CYS A 25 -0.14 18.21 -5.94
CA CYS A 25 -1.18 17.66 -5.08
C CYS A 25 -0.49 16.93 -3.92
N SER A 26 -0.16 17.67 -2.86
CA SER A 26 -0.14 17.11 -1.51
C SER A 26 -1.60 16.88 -1.14
N ALA A 27 -2.20 15.88 -1.78
CA ALA A 27 -3.47 15.35 -1.35
C ALA A 27 -3.17 14.56 -0.08
N SER A 28 -2.90 15.27 1.02
CA SER A 28 -3.18 14.75 2.36
C SER A 28 -4.70 14.72 2.44
N LEU A 29 -5.29 13.71 1.81
CA LEU A 29 -6.71 13.46 1.92
C LEU A 29 -6.92 12.96 3.34
N ASP A 30 -7.31 13.88 4.21
CA ASP A 30 -8.04 13.61 5.43
C ASP A 30 -9.40 13.02 4.99
N VAL A 31 -9.41 11.71 4.66
CA VAL A 31 -10.62 11.00 4.27
C VAL A 31 -11.32 10.54 5.54
N GLY A 32 -12.53 11.07 5.74
CA GLY A 32 -13.38 10.75 6.88
C GLY A 32 -13.51 9.24 7.12
N ARG A 33 -13.11 8.84 8.33
CA ARG A 33 -13.67 7.78 9.19
C ARG A 33 -14.32 6.57 8.49
N THR A 34 -13.68 6.06 7.46
CA THR A 34 -13.95 4.73 6.91
C THR A 34 -12.82 3.86 7.42
N ASP A 35 -13.13 2.82 8.20
CA ASP A 35 -12.09 1.90 8.66
C ASP A 35 -11.30 1.40 7.44
N PRO A 36 -9.97 1.45 7.46
CA PRO A 36 -9.18 0.97 6.33
C PRO A 36 -9.54 -0.50 6.12
N LYS A 37 -9.70 -0.92 4.86
CA LYS A 37 -9.94 -2.32 4.51
C LYS A 37 -8.98 -2.76 3.42
N LEU A 38 -8.53 -4.01 3.50
CA LEU A 38 -7.81 -4.67 2.42
C LEU A 38 -8.76 -5.63 1.73
N SER A 39 -8.94 -5.46 0.41
CA SER A 39 -9.69 -6.43 -0.37
C SER A 39 -8.99 -7.79 -0.36
N ALA A 40 -9.76 -8.88 -0.45
CA ALA A 40 -9.24 -10.25 -0.48
C ALA A 40 -8.11 -10.44 -1.51
N GLU A 41 -8.28 -9.87 -2.71
CA GLU A 41 -7.29 -9.89 -3.81
C GLU A 41 -5.97 -9.18 -3.43
N LYS A 42 -6.05 -8.04 -2.74
CA LYS A 42 -4.90 -7.24 -2.37
C LYS A 42 -4.20 -7.84 -1.15
N LEU A 43 -4.97 -8.41 -0.24
CA LEU A 43 -4.47 -9.21 0.86
C LEU A 43 -3.68 -10.41 0.33
N ALA A 44 -4.27 -11.22 -0.54
CA ALA A 44 -3.63 -12.36 -1.18
C ALA A 44 -2.31 -11.97 -1.86
N THR A 45 -2.34 -10.88 -2.65
CA THR A 45 -1.13 -10.36 -3.30
C THR A 45 -0.07 -9.96 -2.28
N THR A 46 -0.44 -9.21 -1.25
CA THR A 46 0.51 -8.72 -0.23
C THR A 46 1.12 -9.88 0.58
N VAL A 47 0.31 -10.87 0.97
CA VAL A 47 0.77 -12.07 1.67
C VAL A 47 1.71 -12.88 0.78
N SER A 48 1.36 -13.09 -0.49
CA SER A 48 2.18 -13.82 -1.45
C SER A 48 3.56 -13.15 -1.66
N GLU A 49 3.60 -11.82 -1.76
CA GLU A 49 4.84 -11.06 -1.90
C GLU A 49 5.69 -11.10 -0.62
N LYS A 50 5.08 -10.94 0.56
CA LYS A 50 5.78 -11.05 1.85
C LYS A 50 6.41 -12.43 1.99
N LEU A 51 5.64 -13.49 1.75
CA LEU A 51 6.15 -14.85 1.81
C LEU A 51 7.31 -15.08 0.83
N ALA A 52 7.16 -14.69 -0.43
CA ALA A 52 8.23 -14.80 -1.43
C ALA A 52 9.53 -14.10 -0.98
N ARG A 53 9.41 -12.89 -0.45
CA ARG A 53 10.55 -12.10 0.05
C ARG A 53 11.19 -12.74 1.29
N THR A 54 10.39 -13.21 2.24
CA THR A 54 10.87 -13.80 3.49
C THR A 54 11.50 -15.17 3.28
N THR A 55 10.95 -16.00 2.41
CA THR A 55 11.45 -17.36 2.18
C THR A 55 12.45 -17.46 1.03
N GLY A 56 12.59 -16.41 0.21
CA GLY A 56 13.41 -16.45 -1.01
C GLY A 56 12.90 -17.43 -2.07
N ARG A 57 11.59 -17.73 -2.06
CA ARG A 57 10.94 -18.67 -2.97
C ARG A 57 10.09 -17.91 -4.00
N PRO A 58 9.72 -18.56 -5.13
CA PRO A 58 8.74 -17.99 -6.04
C PRO A 58 7.45 -17.59 -5.31
N LYS A 59 6.75 -16.60 -5.87
CA LYS A 59 5.48 -16.13 -5.32
C LYS A 59 4.47 -17.28 -5.28
N PRO A 60 4.01 -17.72 -4.09
CA PRO A 60 2.98 -18.74 -4.01
C PRO A 60 1.64 -18.17 -4.47
N ASP A 61 0.72 -19.06 -4.84
CA ASP A 61 -0.67 -18.67 -5.04
C ASP A 61 -1.37 -18.61 -3.68
N ILE A 62 -2.10 -17.53 -3.43
CA ILE A 62 -2.82 -17.31 -2.17
C ILE A 62 -4.25 -16.93 -2.52
N SER A 63 -5.22 -17.60 -1.92
CA SER A 63 -6.64 -17.26 -2.03
C SER A 63 -7.18 -16.90 -0.65
N CYS A 64 -7.80 -15.73 -0.52
CA CYS A 64 -8.44 -15.30 0.72
C CYS A 64 -9.96 -15.21 0.45
N PRO A 65 -10.83 -15.80 1.30
CA PRO A 65 -12.27 -15.85 1.04
C PRO A 65 -12.98 -14.53 1.33
N GLU A 66 -12.36 -13.65 2.11
CA GLU A 66 -12.97 -12.42 2.62
C GLU A 66 -11.96 -11.27 2.67
N ASP A 67 -12.50 -10.05 2.68
CA ASP A 67 -11.73 -8.82 2.89
C ASP A 67 -11.23 -8.75 4.34
N LEU A 68 -10.00 -8.25 4.54
CA LEU A 68 -9.48 -7.98 5.87
C LEU A 68 -9.88 -6.58 6.33
N ALA A 69 -10.76 -6.52 7.32
CA ALA A 69 -11.05 -5.26 8.01
C ALA A 69 -9.80 -4.79 8.78
N GLY A 70 -9.41 -3.53 8.60
CA GLY A 70 -8.35 -2.87 9.34
C GLY A 70 -8.78 -2.53 10.75
N LYS A 71 -9.07 -3.57 11.53
CA LYS A 71 -9.38 -3.49 12.95
C LYS A 71 -8.50 -4.47 13.69
N VAL A 72 -7.78 -3.99 14.69
CA VAL A 72 -6.87 -4.81 15.50
C VAL A 72 -7.60 -6.02 16.08
N GLY A 73 -6.97 -7.19 15.97
CA GLY A 73 -7.53 -8.48 16.38
C GLY A 73 -8.43 -9.13 15.33
N THR A 74 -8.69 -8.49 14.20
CA THR A 74 -9.37 -9.14 13.07
C THR A 74 -8.45 -10.20 12.49
N THR A 75 -9.01 -11.39 12.27
CA THR A 75 -8.30 -12.51 11.66
C THR A 75 -9.03 -12.96 10.43
N THR A 76 -8.29 -13.35 9.39
CA THR A 76 -8.84 -14.08 8.26
C THR A 76 -7.96 -15.26 7.91
N ARG A 77 -8.57 -16.24 7.26
CA ARG A 77 -7.93 -17.48 6.88
C ARG A 77 -7.80 -17.56 5.37
N CYS A 78 -6.57 -17.43 4.88
CA CYS A 78 -6.24 -17.62 3.49
C CYS A 78 -5.72 -19.05 3.25
N GLU A 79 -5.85 -19.52 2.03
CA GLU A 79 -5.30 -20.77 1.55
C GLU A 79 -4.12 -20.48 0.63
N LEU A 80 -2.99 -21.11 0.89
CA LEU A 80 -1.81 -21.09 0.04
C LEU A 80 -1.80 -22.35 -0.81
N THR A 81 -1.66 -22.18 -2.12
CA THR A 81 -1.48 -23.27 -3.07
C THR A 81 -0.07 -23.20 -3.64
N ALA A 82 0.72 -24.24 -3.37
CA ALA A 82 2.06 -24.39 -3.90
C ALA A 82 2.03 -24.92 -5.34
N SER A 83 3.12 -24.72 -6.08
CA SER A 83 3.20 -25.12 -7.49
C SER A 83 3.14 -26.63 -7.71
N ASP A 84 3.39 -27.43 -6.67
CA ASP A 84 3.26 -28.89 -6.67
C ASP A 84 1.81 -29.35 -6.41
N GLY A 85 0.87 -28.42 -6.18
CA GLY A 85 -0.53 -28.70 -5.86
C GLY A 85 -0.80 -28.92 -4.37
N SER A 86 0.21 -28.82 -3.50
CA SER A 86 0.03 -28.90 -2.05
C SER A 86 -0.63 -27.62 -1.54
N THR A 87 -1.50 -27.73 -0.53
CA THR A 87 -2.16 -26.57 0.08
C THR A 87 -1.75 -26.38 1.53
N LEU A 88 -1.73 -25.13 1.99
CA LEU A 88 -1.37 -24.76 3.36
C LEU A 88 -2.26 -23.63 3.85
N GLY A 89 -2.87 -23.80 5.01
CA GLY A 89 -3.65 -22.73 5.64
C GLY A 89 -2.74 -21.63 6.17
N VAL A 90 -3.13 -20.38 5.93
CA VAL A 90 -2.41 -19.19 6.38
C VAL A 90 -3.38 -18.27 7.10
N THR A 91 -3.17 -18.10 8.41
CA THR A 91 -3.93 -17.15 9.22
C THR A 91 -3.26 -15.78 9.19
N VAL A 92 -4.00 -14.77 8.79
CA VAL A 92 -3.57 -13.37 8.85
C VAL A 92 -4.27 -12.69 10.01
N THR A 93 -3.53 -12.00 10.87
CA THR A 93 -4.05 -11.29 12.05
C THR A 93 -3.64 -9.82 12.05
N VAL A 94 -4.59 -8.90 12.15
CA VAL A 94 -4.29 -7.47 12.24
C VAL A 94 -3.71 -7.15 13.62
N THR A 95 -2.50 -6.60 13.63
CA THR A 95 -1.75 -6.25 14.85
C THR A 95 -1.84 -4.77 15.19
N SER A 96 -1.83 -3.88 14.19
CA SER A 96 -2.02 -2.44 14.38
C SER A 96 -2.58 -1.78 13.13
N VAL A 97 -3.12 -0.57 13.30
CA VAL A 97 -3.69 0.25 12.21
C VAL A 97 -3.19 1.68 12.41
N GLU A 98 -2.49 2.22 11.41
CA GLU A 98 -1.85 3.53 11.43
C GLU A 98 -2.37 4.37 10.26
N GLY A 99 -3.43 5.13 10.53
CA GLY A 99 -4.15 5.86 9.47
C GLY A 99 -4.76 4.88 8.47
N GLU A 100 -4.25 4.88 7.24
CA GLU A 100 -4.67 3.96 6.16
C GLU A 100 -3.83 2.69 6.09
N GLN A 101 -2.75 2.59 6.89
CA GLN A 101 -1.85 1.44 6.87
C GLN A 101 -2.33 0.38 7.87
N ILE A 102 -2.57 -0.83 7.38
CA ILE A 102 -2.96 -1.98 8.20
C ILE A 102 -1.73 -2.88 8.36
N ASN A 103 -1.26 -3.00 9.60
CA ASN A 103 -0.19 -3.92 9.95
C ASN A 103 -0.80 -5.25 10.39
N PHE A 104 -0.24 -6.34 9.87
CA PHE A 104 -0.72 -7.69 10.16
C PHE A 104 0.44 -8.69 10.25
N ASP A 105 0.21 -9.71 11.06
CA ASP A 105 1.06 -10.89 11.21
C ASP A 105 0.51 -12.04 10.36
N ILE A 106 1.41 -12.89 9.87
CA ILE A 106 1.07 -14.03 9.02
C ILE A 106 1.58 -15.29 9.72
N LYS A 107 0.67 -16.23 10.00
CA LYS A 107 1.00 -17.54 10.56
C LYS A 107 0.53 -18.64 9.64
N ALA A 108 1.47 -19.43 9.15
CA ALA A 108 1.16 -20.66 8.42
C ALA A 108 0.84 -21.79 9.39
N ASP A 109 0.05 -22.76 8.95
CA ASP A 109 -0.17 -23.98 9.72
C ASP A 109 1.11 -24.79 9.90
N GLU A 110 1.12 -25.58 10.97
CA GLU A 110 2.19 -26.54 11.23
C GLU A 110 2.14 -27.75 10.27
N THR A 111 0.98 -28.01 9.67
CA THR A 111 0.76 -29.15 8.76
C THR A 111 0.20 -28.67 7.43
N ALA A 112 0.95 -28.91 6.35
CA ALA A 112 0.45 -28.74 4.99
C ALA A 112 -0.43 -29.92 4.59
N SER A 113 -1.47 -29.65 3.80
CA SER A 113 -2.22 -30.70 3.11
C SER A 113 -1.47 -31.07 1.83
N PRO A 114 -1.06 -32.33 1.65
CA PRO A 114 -0.32 -32.75 0.46
C PRO A 114 -1.19 -32.70 -0.80
N ALA A 115 -0.55 -32.48 -1.95
CA ALA A 115 -1.20 -32.58 -3.25
C ALA A 115 -1.81 -33.99 -3.47
N PRO A 116 -3.01 -34.11 -4.05
CA PRO A 116 -3.53 -35.39 -4.50
C PRO A 116 -2.66 -35.91 -5.66
N ASN A 117 -2.12 -37.13 -5.51
CA ASN A 117 -1.32 -37.82 -6.53
C ASN A 117 -2.18 -38.36 -7.67
#